data_AF-A0A9P6QPV4-F1
#
_entry.id   AF-A0A9P6QPV4-F1
#
_cell.length_a   1.000
_cell.length_b   1.000
_cell.length_c   1.000
_cell.angle_alpha   90.00
_cell.angle_beta   90.00
_cell.angle_gamma   90.00
#
_symmetry.space_group_name_H-M   'P 1'
#
loop_
_entity.id
_entity.type
_entity.pdbx_description
1 polymer ?
#
loop_
_entity_poly.entity_id
_entity_poly.type
_entity_poly.pdbx_seq_one_letter_code
_entity_poly.pdbx_strand_id
1 'polypeptide(L)'
;MEGVVRVLSMREDKQVLANLVKQGTVGDDIWTQFTLSEKELEAEIMAIVEEANTFKENWGQSILQTASEMVMHEKTKQMQKELALRREEEARKQAVRDQRKEKKEKKEKKEETDALAATKESTPAAAAAEVEATA
;
A
#
# COMPACT_ATOMS: atom_id res chain seq x y z
N MET A 1 11.21 -22.36 8.47
CA MET A 1 10.42 -21.10 8.52
C MET A 1 8.96 -21.35 8.18
N GLU A 2 8.66 -22.09 7.12
CA GLU A 2 7.29 -22.39 6.68
C GLU A 2 6.38 -22.95 7.78
N GLY A 3 6.82 -23.93 8.57
CA GLY A 3 6.03 -24.46 9.69
C GLY A 3 5.59 -23.40 10.70
N VAL A 4 6.48 -22.45 11.06
CA VAL A 4 6.13 -21.36 11.99
C VAL A 4 5.14 -20.39 11.35
N VAL A 5 5.32 -20.06 10.07
CA VAL A 5 4.37 -19.21 9.32
C VAL A 5 2.98 -19.84 9.30
N ARG A 6 2.91 -21.15 9.01
CA ARG A 6 1.66 -21.90 8.94
C ARG A 6 0.94 -21.91 10.30
N VAL A 7 1.67 -22.09 11.41
CA VAL A 7 1.11 -22.03 12.77
C VAL A 7 0.52 -20.67 13.08
N LEU A 8 1.24 -19.60 12.75
CA LEU A 8 0.79 -18.23 13.02
C LEU A 8 -0.49 -17.94 12.23
N SER A 9 -0.54 -18.31 10.94
CA SER A 9 -1.75 -18.20 10.12
C SER A 9 -2.90 -19.00 10.72
N MET A 10 -2.70 -20.29 11.04
CA MET A 10 -3.76 -21.13 11.60
C MET A 10 -4.32 -20.58 12.91
N ARG A 11 -3.51 -19.96 13.77
CA ARG A 11 -3.99 -19.35 15.01
C ARG A 11 -4.87 -18.12 14.75
N GLU A 12 -4.51 -17.28 13.78
CA GLU A 12 -5.30 -16.13 13.37
C GLU A 12 -6.63 -16.61 12.74
N ASP A 13 -6.54 -17.57 11.80
CA ASP A 13 -7.68 -18.13 11.09
C ASP A 13 -8.68 -18.80 12.05
N LYS A 14 -8.21 -19.51 13.08
CA LYS A 14 -9.06 -20.14 14.09
C LYS A 14 -9.93 -19.13 14.83
N GLN A 15 -9.38 -17.97 15.19
CA GLN A 15 -10.14 -16.93 15.89
C GLN A 15 -11.23 -16.34 14.99
N VAL A 16 -10.91 -16.12 13.72
CA VAL A 16 -11.88 -15.62 12.73
C VAL A 16 -12.97 -16.66 12.48
N LEU A 17 -12.58 -17.92 12.26
CA LEU A 17 -13.49 -19.03 12.00
C LEU A 17 -14.44 -19.28 13.18
N ALA A 18 -13.94 -19.21 14.42
CA ALA A 18 -14.77 -19.36 15.61
C ALA A 18 -15.89 -18.30 15.69
N ASN A 19 -15.63 -17.09 15.20
CA ASN A 19 -16.64 -16.04 15.12
C ASN A 19 -17.65 -16.30 14.01
N LEU A 20 -17.19 -16.76 12.83
CA LEU A 20 -18.05 -17.07 11.70
C LEU A 20 -18.99 -18.26 11.98
N VAL A 21 -18.51 -19.29 12.66
CA VAL A 21 -19.31 -20.45 13.09
C VAL A 21 -20.42 -20.00 14.04
N LYS A 22 -20.13 -19.11 15.00
CA LYS A 22 -21.16 -18.55 15.91
C LYS A 22 -22.22 -17.73 15.17
N GLN A 23 -21.85 -17.08 14.07
CA GLN A 23 -22.77 -16.34 13.21
C GLN A 23 -23.61 -17.25 12.32
N GLY A 24 -23.30 -18.54 12.25
CA GLY A 24 -24.02 -19.51 11.41
C GLY A 24 -23.74 -19.36 9.91
N THR A 25 -22.74 -18.54 9.52
CA THR A 25 -22.34 -18.35 8.12
C THR A 25 -21.43 -19.48 7.61
N VAL A 26 -20.88 -20.27 8.53
CA VAL A 26 -19.98 -21.39 8.27
C VAL A 26 -20.52 -22.64 8.98
N GLY A 27 -20.53 -23.77 8.28
CA GLY A 27 -20.98 -25.04 8.82
C GLY A 27 -19.99 -25.68 9.80
N ASP A 28 -20.50 -26.51 10.70
CA ASP A 28 -19.73 -27.22 11.73
C ASP A 28 -18.72 -28.23 11.15
N ASP A 29 -18.98 -28.73 9.95
CA ASP A 29 -18.08 -29.60 9.19
C ASP A 29 -16.74 -28.92 8.88
N ILE A 30 -16.76 -27.63 8.49
CA ILE A 30 -15.55 -26.84 8.22
C ILE A 30 -14.73 -26.66 9.50
N TRP A 31 -15.41 -26.42 10.63
CA TRP A 31 -14.75 -26.29 11.93
C TRP A 31 -14.06 -27.59 12.34
N THR A 32 -14.72 -28.73 12.10
CA THR A 32 -14.17 -30.06 12.39
C THR A 32 -12.96 -30.36 11.51
N GLN A 33 -13.06 -30.11 10.19
CA GLN A 33 -11.96 -30.30 9.25
C GLN A 33 -10.77 -29.38 9.58
N PHE A 34 -11.04 -28.13 9.96
CA PHE A 34 -10.00 -27.19 10.38
C PHE A 34 -9.26 -27.67 11.63
N THR A 35 -10.00 -28.17 12.62
CA THR A 35 -9.42 -28.72 13.86
C THR A 35 -8.62 -29.99 13.59
N LEU A 36 -9.01 -30.80 12.60
CA LEU A 36 -8.22 -31.95 12.16
C LEU A 36 -6.89 -31.51 11.55
N SER A 37 -6.92 -30.56 10.61
CA SER A 37 -5.70 -30.01 10.00
C SER A 37 -4.80 -29.31 11.03
N GLU A 38 -5.36 -28.73 12.10
CA GLU A 38 -4.58 -28.18 13.22
C GLU A 38 -3.75 -29.26 13.91
N LYS A 39 -4.36 -30.41 14.19
CA LYS A 39 -3.67 -31.54 14.82
C LYS A 39 -2.60 -32.14 13.91
N GLU A 40 -2.86 -32.21 12.60
CA GLU A 40 -1.86 -32.67 11.62
C GLU A 40 -0.64 -31.74 11.62
N LEU A 41 -0.86 -30.42 11.67
CA LEU A 41 0.23 -29.44 11.76
C LEU A 41 0.98 -29.53 13.09
N GLU A 42 0.28 -29.71 14.22
CA GLU A 42 0.92 -29.92 15.52
C GLU A 42 1.82 -31.17 15.53
N ALA A 43 1.37 -32.26 14.91
CA ALA A 43 2.16 -33.48 14.76
C ALA A 43 3.40 -33.25 13.89
N GLU A 44 3.28 -32.53 12.77
CA GLU A 44 4.40 -32.15 11.91
C GLU A 44 5.46 -31.34 12.69
N ILE A 45 5.04 -30.40 13.53
CA ILE A 45 5.96 -29.59 14.34
C ILE A 45 6.65 -30.42 15.42
N MET A 46 5.93 -31.31 16.08
CA MET A 46 6.54 -32.23 17.04
C MET A 46 7.61 -33.09 16.38
N ALA A 47 7.34 -33.62 15.17
CA ALA A 47 8.34 -34.36 14.41
C ALA A 47 9.58 -33.51 14.08
N ILE A 48 9.41 -32.24 13.70
CA ILE A 48 10.53 -31.30 13.45
C ILE A 48 11.35 -31.06 14.73
N VAL A 49 10.70 -30.91 15.89
CA VAL A 49 11.37 -30.69 17.18
C VAL A 49 12.17 -31.94 17.58
N GLU A 50 11.60 -33.13 17.39
CA GLU A 50 12.27 -34.40 17.62
C GLU A 50 13.47 -34.57 16.68
N GLU A 51 13.30 -34.29 15.38
CA GLU A 51 14.37 -34.34 14.39
C GLU A 51 15.49 -33.35 14.72
N ALA A 52 15.17 -32.11 15.11
CA ALA A 52 16.14 -31.12 15.54
C ALA A 52 16.98 -31.61 16.74
N ASN A 53 16.36 -32.31 17.68
CA ASN A 53 17.06 -32.90 18.82
C ASN A 53 18.03 -34.02 18.40
N THR A 54 17.79 -34.71 17.27
CA THR A 54 18.76 -35.69 16.73
C THR A 54 20.03 -35.05 16.20
N PHE A 55 19.95 -33.81 15.71
CA PHE A 55 21.11 -33.06 15.23
C PHE A 55 21.91 -32.46 16.39
N LYS A 56 21.23 -31.98 17.43
CA LYS A 56 21.86 -31.43 18.63
C LYS A 56 20.89 -31.48 19.80
N GLU A 57 21.38 -31.96 20.94
CA GLU A 57 20.62 -31.99 22.18
C GLU A 57 20.06 -30.60 22.54
N ASN A 58 18.79 -30.56 22.97
CA ASN A 58 18.03 -29.36 23.31
C ASN A 58 17.81 -28.35 22.17
N TRP A 59 18.14 -28.68 20.92
CA TRP A 59 17.92 -27.75 19.80
C TRP A 59 16.44 -27.58 19.47
N GLY A 60 15.62 -28.62 19.69
CA GLY A 60 14.18 -28.55 19.49
C GLY A 60 13.48 -27.42 20.28
N GLN A 61 14.02 -27.03 21.45
CA GLN A 61 13.46 -25.94 22.25
C GLN A 61 13.73 -24.55 21.64
N SER A 62 14.87 -24.38 20.97
CA SER A 62 15.32 -23.07 20.46
C SER A 62 15.04 -22.89 18.97
N ILE A 63 14.95 -23.98 18.19
CA ILE A 63 14.83 -23.92 16.73
C ILE A 63 13.56 -23.18 16.27
N LEU A 64 12.43 -23.40 16.94
CA LEU A 64 11.17 -22.73 16.60
C LEU A 64 11.20 -21.25 16.97
N GLN A 65 11.84 -20.90 18.09
CA GLN A 65 12.01 -19.50 18.49
C GLN A 65 12.87 -18.75 17.47
N THR A 66 14.04 -19.30 17.11
CA THR A 66 14.91 -18.72 16.08
C THR A 66 14.20 -18.64 14.72
N ALA A 67 13.44 -19.67 14.34
CA ALA A 67 12.66 -19.63 13.10
C ALA A 67 11.59 -18.52 13.13
N SER A 68 10.95 -18.27 14.27
CA SER A 68 10.00 -17.16 14.44
C SER A 68 10.67 -15.79 14.29
N GLU A 69 11.86 -15.62 14.85
CA GLU A 69 12.65 -14.39 14.70
C GLU A 69 13.04 -14.15 13.24
N MET A 70 13.45 -15.21 12.51
CA MET A 70 13.76 -15.13 11.09
C MET A 70 12.55 -14.70 10.25
N VAL A 71 11.37 -15.27 10.52
CA VAL A 71 10.11 -14.89 9.84
C VAL A 71 9.80 -13.42 10.07
N MET A 72 9.92 -12.94 11.31
CA MET A 72 9.64 -11.54 11.64
C MET A 72 10.66 -10.58 10.98
N HIS A 73 11.93 -10.96 10.96
CA HIS A 73 12.97 -10.20 10.28
C HIS A 73 12.71 -10.10 8.77
N GLU A 74 12.33 -11.21 8.13
CA GLU A 74 12.02 -11.23 6.70
C GLU A 74 10.78 -10.37 6.38
N LYS A 75 9.71 -10.48 7.17
CA LYS A 75 8.52 -9.63 7.04
C LYS A 75 8.85 -8.15 7.17
N THR A 76 9.68 -7.79 8.14
CA THR A 76 10.13 -6.40 8.35
C THR A 76 10.95 -5.90 7.15
N LYS A 77 11.87 -6.72 6.64
CA LYS A 77 12.68 -6.40 5.47
C LYS A 77 11.83 -6.21 4.21
N GLN A 78 10.82 -7.04 4.00
CA GLN A 78 9.88 -6.90 2.89
C GLN A 78 9.08 -5.61 3.00
N MET A 79 8.54 -5.30 4.18
CA MET A 79 7.82 -4.04 4.44
C MET A 79 8.69 -2.81 4.20
N GLN A 80 9.96 -2.85 4.61
CA GLN A 80 10.90 -1.74 4.36
C GLN A 80 11.12 -1.50 2.86
N LYS A 81 11.24 -2.58 2.07
CA LYS A 81 11.38 -2.49 0.61
C LYS A 81 10.11 -1.92 -0.04
N GLU A 82 8.95 -2.41 0.35
CA GLU A 82 7.67 -1.93 -0.15
C GLU A 82 7.47 -0.43 0.16
N LEU A 83 7.81 -0.02 1.38
CA LEU A 83 7.73 1.37 1.80
C LEU A 83 8.67 2.27 1.01
N ALA A 84 9.88 1.81 0.68
CA ALA A 84 10.81 2.55 -0.16
C ALA A 84 10.25 2.75 -1.58
N LEU A 85 9.71 1.69 -2.20
CA LEU A 85 9.08 1.77 -3.52
C LEU A 85 7.87 2.69 -3.53
N ARG A 86 7.02 2.60 -2.50
CA ARG A 86 5.83 3.43 -2.36
C ARG A 86 6.18 4.91 -2.20
N ARG A 87 7.21 5.24 -1.41
CA ARG A 87 7.71 6.63 -1.30
C ARG A 87 8.19 7.18 -2.63
N GLU A 88 8.92 6.39 -3.41
CA GLU A 88 9.39 6.81 -4.73
C GLU A 88 8.21 7.05 -5.69
N GLU A 89 7.22 6.15 -5.68
CA GLU A 89 6.03 6.29 -6.51
C GLU A 89 5.21 7.53 -6.14
N GLU A 90 5.03 7.77 -4.84
CA GLU A 90 4.34 8.96 -4.32
C GLU A 90 5.10 10.24 -4.67
N ALA A 91 6.43 10.28 -4.52
CA ALA A 91 7.27 11.41 -4.92
C ALA A 91 7.18 11.70 -6.42
N ARG A 92 7.20 10.66 -7.27
CA ARG A 92 7.02 10.79 -8.72
C ARG A 92 5.64 11.33 -9.07
N LYS A 93 4.57 10.80 -8.44
CA LYS A 93 3.20 11.28 -8.63
C LYS A 93 3.07 12.75 -8.20
N GLN A 94 3.72 13.14 -7.12
CA GLN A 94 3.73 14.52 -6.64
C GLN A 94 4.44 15.45 -7.64
N ALA A 95 5.64 15.09 -8.09
CA ALA A 95 6.39 15.86 -9.08
C ALA A 95 5.61 16.05 -10.40
N VAL A 96 4.90 15.02 -10.87
CA VAL A 96 4.04 15.12 -12.07
C VAL A 96 2.83 16.04 -11.81
N ARG A 97 2.23 15.99 -10.62
CA ARG A 97 1.12 16.89 -10.24
C ARG A 97 1.60 18.34 -10.19
N ASP A 98 2.77 18.59 -9.64
CA ASP A 98 3.35 19.94 -9.53
C ASP A 98 3.72 20.48 -10.91
N GLN A 99 4.36 19.68 -11.77
CA GLN A 99 4.62 20.06 -13.18
C GLN A 99 3.32 20.33 -13.97
N ARG A 100 2.23 19.60 -13.70
CA ARG A 100 0.94 19.81 -14.36
C ARG A 100 0.28 21.11 -13.91
N LYS A 101 0.42 21.48 -12.63
CA LYS A 101 -0.07 22.77 -12.10
C LYS A 101 0.73 23.92 -12.70
N GLU A 102 2.05 23.84 -12.68
CA GLU A 102 2.92 24.87 -13.29
C GLU A 102 2.65 25.06 -14.78
N LYS A 103 2.42 23.98 -15.54
CA LYS A 103 2.06 24.07 -16.96
C LYS A 103 0.70 24.72 -17.18
N LYS A 104 -0.29 24.47 -16.30
CA LYS A 104 -1.60 25.13 -16.36
C LYS A 104 -1.49 26.62 -16.05
N GLU A 105 -0.80 26.99 -14.97
CA GLU A 105 -0.59 28.39 -14.59
C GLU A 105 0.17 29.19 -15.65
N LYS A 106 1.18 28.57 -16.29
CA LYS A 106 1.89 29.20 -17.43
C LYS A 106 1.01 29.36 -18.66
N LYS A 107 0.10 28.41 -18.92
CA LYS A 107 -0.83 28.48 -20.05
C LYS A 107 -1.89 29.57 -19.81
N GLU A 108 -2.45 29.64 -18.61
CA GLU A 108 -3.43 30.67 -18.21
C GLU A 108 -2.81 32.07 -18.28
N LYS A 109 -1.59 32.26 -17.76
CA LYS A 109 -0.88 33.55 -17.90
C LYS A 109 -0.58 33.91 -19.35
N LYS A 110 -0.27 32.93 -20.20
CA LYS A 110 0.01 33.18 -21.62
C LYS A 110 -1.27 33.57 -22.38
N GLU A 111 -2.39 32.88 -22.12
CA GLU A 111 -3.71 33.23 -22.68
C GLU A 111 -4.17 34.61 -22.20
N GLU A 112 -3.90 34.98 -20.95
CA GLU A 112 -4.21 36.32 -20.41
C GLU A 112 -3.34 37.41 -21.03
N THR A 113 -2.05 37.15 -21.27
CA THR A 113 -1.17 38.09 -21.98
C THR A 113 -1.48 38.22 -23.47
N ASP A 114 -1.87 37.13 -24.14
CA ASP A 114 -2.27 37.14 -25.55
C ASP A 114 -3.64 37.83 -25.73
N ALA A 115 -4.58 37.67 -24.78
CA ALA A 115 -5.85 38.40 -24.78
C ALA A 115 -5.68 39.91 -24.53
N LEU A 116 -4.75 40.30 -23.64
CA LEU A 116 -4.43 41.71 -23.36
C LEU A 116 -3.67 42.38 -24.54
N ALA A 117 -2.92 41.60 -25.32
CA ALA A 117 -2.27 42.07 -26.55
C ALA A 117 -3.29 42.27 -27.68
N ALA A 118 -4.23 41.34 -27.87
CA ALA A 118 -5.30 41.46 -28.86
C ALA A 118 -6.24 42.66 -28.61
N THR A 119 -6.45 43.06 -27.34
CA THR A 119 -7.22 44.27 -27.00
C THR A 119 -6.44 45.58 -27.20
N LYS A 120 -5.11 45.53 -27.30
CA LYS A 120 -4.29 46.72 -27.63
C LYS A 120 -4.12 46.94 -29.14
N GLU A 121 -4.27 45.92 -29.97
CA GLU A 121 -4.22 46.05 -31.44
C GLU A 121 -5.53 46.50 -32.09
N SER A 122 -6.66 46.54 -31.36
CA SER A 122 -7.97 46.95 -31.91
C SER A 122 -8.35 48.42 -31.68
N THR A 123 -7.40 49.33 -31.41
CA THR A 123 -7.70 50.77 -31.36
C THR A 123 -6.97 51.55 -32.45
N PRO A 124 -7.59 51.77 -33.63
CA PRO A 124 -7.29 52.92 -34.44
C PRO A 124 -8.42 53.97 -34.33
N ALA A 125 -8.00 55.18 -33.98
CA ALA A 125 -8.45 56.44 -34.57
C ALA A 125 -9.97 56.75 -34.58
N ALA A 126 -10.48 57.34 -33.50
CA ALA A 126 -11.66 58.22 -33.57
C ALA A 126 -11.72 59.18 -32.36
N ALA A 127 -10.79 60.14 -32.29
CA ALA A 127 -10.90 61.29 -31.38
C ALA A 127 -10.08 62.47 -31.90
N ALA A 128 -10.43 62.98 -33.08
CA ALA A 128 -9.96 64.29 -33.56
C ALA A 128 -10.93 64.82 -34.62
N ALA A 129 -12.04 65.42 -34.18
CA ALA A 129 -12.77 66.49 -34.88
C ALA A 129 -14.03 66.84 -34.08
N GLU A 130 -14.01 67.97 -33.37
CA GLU A 130 -15.12 68.94 -33.30
C GLU A 130 -14.64 70.15 -32.48
N VAL A 131 -13.96 71.05 -33.18
CA VAL A 131 -13.88 72.48 -32.86
C VAL A 131 -14.67 73.18 -33.96
N GLU A 132 -15.45 74.20 -33.56
CA GLU A 132 -16.27 75.12 -34.37
C GLU A 132 -17.62 74.61 -34.91
N ALA A 133 -18.73 75.12 -34.32
CA ALA A 133 -19.63 76.06 -35.03
C ALA A 133 -20.75 76.62 -34.13
N THR A 134 -20.66 77.94 -33.88
CA THR A 134 -21.73 78.96 -33.94
C THR A 134 -22.87 79.07 -32.91
N ALA A 135 -22.94 80.32 -32.40
CA ALA A 135 -24.08 81.15 -32.00
C ALA A 135 -24.53 81.11 -30.53
#